data_AF-A0A6I3F8G2-F1
#
_entry.id   AF-A0A6I3F8G2-F1
#
_cell.length_a   1.000
_cell.length_b   1.000
_cell.length_c   1.000
_cell.angle_alpha   90.00
_cell.angle_beta   90.00
_cell.angle_gamma   90.00
#
_symmetry.space_group_name_H-M   'P 1'
#
loop_
_entity.id
_entity.type
_entity.pdbx_description
1 polymer ?
#
loop_
_entity_poly.entity_id
_entity_poly.type
_entity_poly.pdbx_seq_one_letter_code
_entity_poly.pdbx_strand_id
1 'polypeptide(L)'
;MELDDAVSILGVKPGMTLAEVRVVYRDRLRITHPDVRADDVGVDEAGRATALLNDAFTTIRLVVEQRGFVPVPPPVSPPDDSIDLAASRDLAASRRSGSGAAVAVESVDTLSIEAPPDEAFALLLEASSRLGGIGYIDRSLGILEVIVRFEGGPSCSVLMTLQGRAFGTDVFCTMDSIEAAPPPPFAPVMDALLEELQTLG
;
A
#
# COMPACT_ATOMS: atom_id res chain seq x y z
N MET A 1 -0.12 6.61 -14.17
CA MET A 1 0.78 6.54 -15.33
C MET A 1 0.21 5.50 -16.30
N GLU A 2 0.27 5.74 -17.60
CA GLU A 2 -0.16 4.73 -18.58
C GLU A 2 0.90 3.62 -18.71
N LEU A 3 0.49 2.42 -19.14
CA LEU A 3 1.40 1.27 -19.18
C LEU A 3 2.57 1.48 -20.15
N ASP A 4 2.32 2.10 -21.30
CA ASP A 4 3.35 2.35 -22.32
C ASP A 4 4.41 3.34 -21.83
N ASP A 5 4.00 4.36 -21.07
CA ASP A 5 4.90 5.29 -20.39
C ASP A 5 5.73 4.57 -19.32
N ALA A 6 5.09 3.73 -18.51
CA ALA A 6 5.76 2.97 -17.46
C ALA A 6 6.83 2.01 -18.03
N VAL A 7 6.48 1.29 -19.10
CA VAL A 7 7.40 0.39 -19.83
C VAL A 7 8.58 1.17 -20.40
N SER A 8 8.34 2.37 -20.94
CA SER A 8 9.38 3.25 -21.48
C SER A 8 10.31 3.79 -20.38
N ILE A 9 9.76 4.21 -19.24
CA ILE A 9 10.51 4.74 -18.09
C ILE A 9 11.42 3.68 -17.47
N LEU A 10 10.92 2.46 -17.30
CA LEU A 10 11.69 1.34 -16.74
C LEU A 10 12.59 0.64 -17.76
N GLY A 11 12.29 0.79 -19.06
CA GLY A 11 13.03 0.12 -20.14
C GLY A 11 12.86 -1.40 -20.15
N VAL A 12 11.74 -1.90 -19.64
CA VAL A 12 11.42 -3.35 -19.65
C VAL A 12 10.89 -3.77 -21.01
N LYS A 13 11.02 -5.05 -21.35
CA LYS A 13 10.53 -5.59 -22.63
C LYS A 13 9.20 -6.32 -22.43
N PRO A 14 8.30 -6.31 -23.44
CA PRO A 14 7.16 -7.21 -23.46
C PRO A 14 7.59 -8.67 -23.28
N GLY A 15 6.81 -9.43 -22.53
CA GLY A 15 7.08 -10.83 -22.19
C GLY A 15 7.93 -11.06 -20.93
N MET A 16 8.48 -10.01 -20.32
CA MET A 16 9.20 -10.15 -19.04
C MET A 16 8.25 -10.56 -17.90
N THR A 17 8.73 -11.45 -17.05
CA THR A 17 8.08 -11.86 -15.80
C THR A 17 8.33 -10.84 -14.69
N LEU A 18 7.54 -10.92 -13.61
CA LEU A 18 7.70 -9.99 -12.47
C LEU A 18 9.10 -10.06 -11.84
N ALA A 19 9.72 -11.26 -11.83
CA ALA A 19 11.08 -11.45 -11.33
C ALA A 19 12.10 -10.67 -12.17
N GLU A 20 11.97 -10.69 -13.50
CA GLU A 20 12.83 -9.96 -14.42
C GLU A 20 12.61 -8.44 -14.33
N VAL A 21 11.35 -8.00 -14.21
CA VAL A 21 11.00 -6.59 -13.98
C VAL A 21 11.61 -6.08 -12.66
N ARG A 22 11.60 -6.89 -11.59
CA ARG A 22 12.24 -6.55 -10.31
C ARG A 22 13.75 -6.38 -10.43
N VAL A 23 14.42 -7.16 -11.27
CA VAL A 23 15.87 -7.00 -11.51
C VAL A 23 16.12 -5.67 -12.20
N VAL A 24 15.41 -5.38 -13.30
CA VAL A 24 15.56 -4.11 -14.05
C VAL A 24 15.26 -2.90 -13.17
N TYR A 25 14.19 -2.96 -12.37
CA TYR A 25 13.84 -1.91 -11.43
C TYR A 25 14.96 -1.66 -10.40
N ARG A 26 15.50 -2.70 -9.76
CA ARG A 26 16.58 -2.54 -8.77
C ARG A 26 17.86 -1.97 -9.39
N ASP A 27 18.21 -2.41 -10.60
CA ASP A 27 19.39 -1.89 -11.29
C ASP A 27 19.22 -0.41 -11.63
N ARG A 28 18.02 -0.02 -12.07
CA ARG A 28 17.68 1.39 -12.35
C ARG A 28 17.68 2.23 -11.08
N LEU A 29 17.07 1.74 -10.01
CA LEU A 29 16.98 2.43 -8.72
C LEU A 29 18.37 2.67 -8.13
N ARG A 30 19.28 1.70 -8.22
CA ARG A 30 20.68 1.85 -7.77
C ARG A 30 21.45 2.95 -8.50
N ILE A 31 21.15 3.17 -9.78
CA ILE A 31 21.83 4.18 -10.61
C ILE A 31 21.18 5.56 -10.44
N THR A 32 19.89 5.62 -10.11
CA THR A 32 19.11 6.86 -10.00
C THR A 32 18.92 7.33 -8.55
N HIS A 33 19.33 6.55 -7.55
CA HIS A 33 19.08 6.82 -6.14
C HIS A 33 19.54 8.22 -5.69
N PRO A 34 18.75 8.93 -4.85
CA PRO A 34 19.13 10.24 -4.32
C PRO A 34 20.45 10.19 -3.56
N ASP A 35 20.75 9.16 -2.78
CA ASP A 35 22.05 9.06 -2.11
C ASP A 35 23.26 8.97 -3.05
N VAL A 36 23.05 8.68 -4.34
CA VAL A 36 24.11 8.60 -5.36
C VAL A 36 24.09 9.83 -6.28
N ARG A 37 22.93 10.46 -6.48
CA ARG A 37 22.74 11.54 -7.46
C ARG A 37 22.35 12.89 -6.86
N ALA A 38 22.03 12.97 -5.56
CA ALA A 38 21.61 14.20 -4.91
C ALA A 38 22.68 15.30 -4.98
N ASP A 39 23.96 14.93 -4.97
CA ASP A 39 25.08 15.87 -5.12
C ASP A 39 25.22 16.40 -6.56
N ASP A 40 24.76 15.66 -7.57
CA ASP A 40 24.88 16.00 -8.99
C ASP A 40 23.67 16.80 -9.53
N VAL A 41 22.45 16.41 -9.14
CA VAL A 41 21.20 16.95 -9.71
C VAL A 41 20.30 17.63 -8.66
N GLY A 42 20.70 17.61 -7.39
CA GLY A 42 19.91 18.12 -6.28
C GLY A 42 18.91 17.08 -5.73
N VAL A 43 18.66 17.17 -4.43
CA VAL A 43 17.81 16.23 -3.67
C VAL A 43 16.38 16.15 -4.26
N ASP A 44 15.81 17.28 -4.66
CA ASP A 44 14.44 17.34 -5.18
C ASP A 44 14.29 16.68 -6.55
N GLU A 45 15.30 16.82 -7.42
CA GLU A 45 15.32 16.20 -8.76
C GLU A 45 15.54 14.69 -8.66
N ALA A 46 16.49 14.26 -7.81
CA ALA A 46 16.73 12.85 -7.58
C ALA A 46 15.54 12.15 -6.90
N GLY A 47 14.85 12.87 -6.00
CA GLY A 47 13.59 12.45 -5.40
C GLY A 47 12.49 12.26 -6.45
N ARG A 48 12.28 13.25 -7.34
CA ARG A 48 11.30 13.15 -8.44
C ARG A 48 11.61 12.02 -9.43
N ALA A 49 12.88 11.84 -9.79
CA ALA A 49 13.30 10.75 -10.66
C ALA A 49 13.04 9.36 -10.03
N THR A 50 13.26 9.24 -8.71
CA THR A 50 12.99 8.01 -7.96
C THR A 50 11.49 7.74 -7.83
N ALA A 51 10.69 8.77 -7.57
CA ALA A 51 9.23 8.66 -7.54
C ALA A 51 8.66 8.18 -8.90
N LEU A 52 9.16 8.71 -10.02
CA LEU A 52 8.77 8.27 -11.36
C LEU A 52 9.11 6.79 -11.62
N LEU A 53 10.25 6.31 -11.13
CA LEU A 53 10.63 4.89 -11.23
C LEU A 53 9.71 3.98 -10.39
N ASN A 54 9.30 4.45 -9.21
CA ASN A 54 8.38 3.72 -8.33
C ASN A 54 6.97 3.65 -8.93
N ASP A 55 6.48 4.75 -9.51
CA ASP A 55 5.18 4.81 -10.19
C ASP A 55 5.15 3.88 -11.42
N ALA A 56 6.23 3.90 -12.21
CA ALA A 56 6.38 3.00 -13.34
C ALA A 56 6.40 1.52 -12.90
N PHE A 57 7.13 1.20 -11.82
CA PHE A 57 7.22 -0.18 -11.33
C PHE A 57 5.88 -0.67 -10.79
N THR A 58 5.15 0.18 -10.08
CA THR A 58 3.81 -0.12 -9.56
C THR A 58 2.84 -0.40 -10.71
N THR A 59 2.86 0.43 -11.74
CA THR A 59 2.01 0.26 -12.93
C THR A 59 2.29 -1.07 -13.64
N ILE A 60 3.57 -1.41 -13.87
CA ILE A 60 3.94 -2.66 -14.54
C ILE A 60 3.65 -3.87 -13.66
N ARG A 61 3.94 -3.79 -12.36
CA ARG A 61 3.68 -4.85 -11.39
C ARG A 61 2.21 -5.25 -11.40
N LEU A 62 1.29 -4.29 -11.32
CA LEU A 62 -0.15 -4.56 -11.31
C LEU A 62 -0.60 -5.33 -12.56
N VAL A 63 -0.06 -4.98 -13.72
CA VAL A 63 -0.41 -5.64 -14.99
C VAL A 63 0.21 -7.03 -15.08
N VAL A 64 1.46 -7.20 -14.65
CA VAL A 64 2.15 -8.50 -14.65
C VAL A 64 1.55 -9.45 -13.61
N GLU A 65 1.10 -8.97 -12.45
CA GLU A 65 0.42 -9.80 -11.44
C GLU A 65 -0.94 -10.33 -11.96
N GLN A 66 -1.64 -9.55 -12.80
CA GLN A 66 -2.89 -9.99 -13.42
C GLN A 66 -2.69 -10.93 -14.62
N ARG A 67 -1.60 -10.77 -15.38
CA ARG A 67 -1.40 -11.48 -16.66
C ARG A 67 -0.23 -12.47 -16.69
N GLY A 68 0.59 -12.50 -15.65
CA GLY A 68 1.82 -13.30 -15.53
C GLY A 68 3.06 -12.70 -16.22
N PHE A 69 2.89 -11.83 -17.20
CA PHE A 69 3.97 -11.24 -18.00
C PHE A 69 3.64 -9.81 -18.47
N VAL A 70 4.66 -9.02 -18.82
CA VAL A 70 4.48 -7.68 -19.40
C VAL A 70 3.78 -7.83 -20.74
N PRO A 71 2.57 -7.27 -20.92
CA PRO A 71 1.80 -7.50 -22.13
C PRO A 71 2.47 -6.83 -23.33
N VAL A 72 2.28 -7.42 -24.51
CA VAL A 72 2.54 -6.73 -25.77
C VAL A 72 1.48 -5.62 -25.90
N PRO A 73 1.87 -4.36 -26.16
CA PRO A 73 0.89 -3.30 -26.35
C PRO A 73 -0.09 -3.70 -27.47
N PRO A 74 -1.41 -3.59 -27.24
CA PRO A 74 -2.37 -3.94 -28.27
C PRO A 74 -2.19 -3.00 -29.47
N PRO A 75 -2.38 -3.49 -30.72
CA PRO A 75 -2.49 -2.59 -31.86
C PRO A 75 -3.69 -1.66 -31.63
N VAL A 76 -3.42 -0.36 -31.55
CA VAL A 76 -4.44 0.69 -31.43
C VAL A 76 -5.52 0.50 -32.50
N SER A 77 -6.69 0.06 -32.06
CA SER A 77 -7.91 0.13 -32.87
C SER A 77 -8.64 1.43 -32.51
N PRO A 78 -9.22 2.15 -33.48
CA PRO A 78 -9.89 3.42 -33.21
C PRO A 78 -11.09 3.22 -32.26
N PRO A 79 -11.39 4.21 -31.40
CA PRO A 79 -12.46 4.09 -30.42
C PRO A 79 -13.84 4.07 -31.08
N ASP A 80 -14.68 3.13 -30.64
CA ASP A 80 -16.12 3.10 -30.92
C ASP A 80 -16.81 3.98 -29.85
N ASP A 81 -17.33 5.14 -30.27
CA ASP A 81 -17.96 6.16 -29.43
C ASP A 81 -19.38 5.77 -28.98
N SER A 82 -19.53 4.62 -28.33
CA SER A 82 -20.80 4.22 -27.73
C SER A 82 -20.63 3.67 -26.31
N ILE A 83 -20.38 4.58 -25.36
CA ILE A 83 -20.50 4.27 -23.93
C ILE A 83 -21.98 4.30 -23.56
N ASP A 84 -22.54 3.12 -23.30
CA ASP A 84 -23.89 2.96 -22.77
C ASP A 84 -23.96 3.50 -21.32
N LEU A 85 -24.40 4.74 -21.18
CA LEU A 85 -24.53 5.50 -19.92
C LEU A 85 -25.45 4.83 -18.88
N ALA A 86 -26.21 3.80 -19.24
CA ALA A 86 -27.06 3.05 -18.32
C ALA A 86 -26.25 2.14 -17.37
N ALA A 87 -25.17 1.51 -17.85
CA ALA A 87 -24.38 0.55 -17.05
C ALA A 87 -23.57 1.23 -15.92
N SER A 88 -23.14 2.48 -16.14
CA SER A 88 -22.37 3.27 -15.15
C SER A 88 -23.20 3.70 -13.94
N ARG A 89 -24.53 3.72 -14.03
CA ARG A 89 -25.41 4.05 -12.91
C ARG A 89 -25.62 2.86 -11.96
N ASP A 90 -25.63 1.63 -12.46
CA ASP A 90 -25.73 0.43 -11.62
C ASP A 90 -24.46 0.20 -10.78
N LEU A 91 -23.27 0.47 -11.33
CA LEU A 91 -22.01 0.38 -10.57
C LEU A 91 -21.92 1.44 -9.45
N ALA A 92 -22.48 2.63 -9.67
CA ALA A 92 -22.51 3.71 -8.67
C ALA A 92 -23.61 3.54 -7.62
N ALA A 93 -24.67 2.77 -7.92
CA ALA A 93 -25.70 2.39 -6.96
C ALA A 93 -25.20 1.30 -6.01
N SER A 94 -24.35 0.38 -6.47
CA SER A 94 -23.75 -0.66 -5.63
C SER A 94 -22.75 -0.13 -4.59
N ARG A 95 -22.16 1.07 -4.81
CA ARG A 95 -21.26 1.75 -3.85
C ARG A 95 -21.97 2.52 -2.73
N ARG A 96 -23.31 2.48 -2.68
CA ARG A 96 -24.12 3.16 -1.65
C ARG A 96 -24.94 2.20 -0.79
N SER A 97 -24.56 0.92 -0.76
CA SER A 97 -25.01 0.02 0.30
C SER A 97 -23.97 0.07 1.41
N GLY A 98 -24.34 0.61 2.57
CA GLY A 98 -23.52 0.53 3.77
C GLY A 98 -23.30 -0.93 4.13
N SER A 99 -22.10 -1.40 3.83
CA SER A 99 -21.52 -2.63 4.37
C SER A 99 -20.20 -2.18 4.95
N GLY A 100 -20.05 -2.23 6.26
CA GLY A 100 -18.75 -2.04 6.89
C GLY A 100 -17.68 -2.85 6.18
N ALA A 101 -16.48 -2.28 6.05
CA ALA A 101 -15.34 -3.04 5.59
C ALA A 101 -15.20 -4.29 6.48
N ALA A 102 -15.20 -5.48 5.89
CA ALA A 102 -14.95 -6.69 6.66
C ALA A 102 -13.48 -6.69 7.08
N VAL A 103 -13.22 -7.00 8.36
CA VAL A 103 -11.87 -7.02 8.93
C VAL A 103 -11.60 -8.40 9.53
N ALA A 104 -10.46 -8.98 9.18
CA ALA A 104 -10.04 -10.30 9.64
C ALA A 104 -8.58 -10.32 10.11
N VAL A 105 -8.27 -11.19 11.06
CA VAL A 105 -6.89 -11.50 11.49
C VAL A 105 -6.39 -12.67 10.66
N GLU A 106 -5.36 -12.45 9.85
CA GLU A 106 -4.74 -13.48 9.01
C GLU A 106 -3.62 -14.22 9.77
N SER A 107 -2.92 -13.50 10.66
CA SER A 107 -1.85 -14.05 11.51
C SER A 107 -1.74 -13.27 12.81
N VAL A 108 -0.80 -13.67 13.68
CA VAL A 108 -0.50 -12.98 14.96
C VAL A 108 -0.16 -11.49 14.77
N ASP A 109 0.26 -11.09 13.57
CA ASP A 109 0.77 -9.76 13.26
C ASP A 109 0.19 -9.13 11.98
N THR A 110 -0.80 -9.77 11.36
CA THR A 110 -1.36 -9.34 10.07
C THR A 110 -2.88 -9.29 10.13
N LEU A 111 -3.43 -8.14 9.73
CA LEU A 111 -4.86 -7.93 9.50
C LEU A 111 -5.15 -7.82 8.00
N SER A 112 -6.34 -8.23 7.58
CA SER A 112 -6.90 -7.96 6.26
C SER A 112 -8.14 -7.07 6.43
N ILE A 113 -8.20 -5.99 5.65
CA ILE A 113 -9.33 -5.06 5.61
C ILE A 113 -9.90 -5.12 4.18
N GLU A 114 -11.17 -5.47 4.04
CA GLU A 114 -11.90 -5.48 2.76
C GLU A 114 -12.26 -4.06 2.33
N ALA A 115 -11.25 -3.22 2.17
CA ALA A 115 -11.35 -1.83 1.73
C ALA A 115 -10.13 -1.44 0.88
N PRO A 116 -10.29 -0.50 -0.06
CA PRO A 116 -9.16 0.06 -0.79
C PRO A 116 -8.18 0.77 0.16
N PRO A 117 -6.89 0.91 -0.20
CA PRO A 117 -5.86 1.42 0.71
C PRO A 117 -6.19 2.74 1.38
N ASP A 118 -6.80 3.68 0.65
CA ASP A 118 -7.16 4.99 1.18
C ASP A 118 -8.23 4.95 2.27
N GLU A 119 -9.16 4.01 2.16
CA GLU A 119 -10.25 3.79 3.10
C GLU A 119 -9.78 2.93 4.28
N ALA A 120 -9.03 1.86 4.01
CA ALA A 120 -8.37 1.04 5.02
C ALA A 120 -7.45 1.88 5.91
N PHE A 121 -6.69 2.81 5.34
CA PHE A 121 -5.85 3.74 6.09
C PHE A 121 -6.68 4.66 6.99
N ALA A 122 -7.80 5.17 6.50
CA ALA A 122 -8.68 6.05 7.29
C ALA A 122 -9.29 5.30 8.48
N LEU A 123 -9.80 4.08 8.25
CA LEU A 123 -10.33 3.20 9.28
C LEU A 123 -9.25 2.85 10.32
N LEU A 124 -8.05 2.48 9.86
CA LEU A 124 -6.93 2.12 10.73
C LEU A 124 -6.45 3.31 11.56
N LEU A 125 -6.37 4.49 10.98
CA LEU A 125 -5.99 5.71 11.70
C LEU A 125 -7.00 6.03 12.81
N GLU A 126 -8.30 5.93 12.52
CA GLU A 126 -9.34 6.17 13.51
C GLU A 126 -9.28 5.12 14.63
N ALA A 127 -9.23 3.84 14.30
CA ALA A 127 -9.10 2.75 15.29
C ALA A 127 -7.84 2.92 16.16
N SER A 128 -6.69 3.24 15.54
CA SER A 128 -5.43 3.44 16.25
C SER A 128 -5.47 4.65 17.19
N SER A 129 -6.21 5.70 16.83
CA SER A 129 -6.36 6.89 17.68
C SER A 129 -7.17 6.63 18.96
N ARG A 130 -7.98 5.57 18.96
CA ARG A 130 -8.72 5.09 20.14
C ARG A 130 -7.89 4.11 20.97
N LEU A 131 -7.03 3.35 20.31
CA LEU A 131 -6.12 2.39 20.94
C LEU A 131 -4.96 3.07 21.69
N GLY A 132 -4.41 4.16 21.15
CA GLY A 132 -3.22 4.81 21.71
C GLY A 132 -2.89 6.16 21.09
N GLY A 133 -1.71 6.69 21.42
CA GLY A 133 -1.23 7.97 20.89
C GLY A 133 -0.55 7.78 19.54
N ILE A 134 -0.93 8.55 18.52
CA ILE A 134 -0.28 8.45 17.21
C ILE A 134 1.16 8.99 17.28
N GLY A 135 2.13 8.16 16.92
CA GLY A 135 3.56 8.50 16.89
C GLY A 135 4.01 9.04 15.54
N TYR A 136 3.52 8.46 14.45
CA TYR A 136 3.92 8.79 13.09
C TYR A 136 2.83 8.45 12.07
N ILE A 137 2.72 9.25 11.01
CA ILE A 137 1.79 9.05 9.89
C ILE A 137 2.54 9.34 8.60
N ASP A 138 2.56 8.37 7.68
CA ASP A 138 2.88 8.58 6.28
C ASP A 138 1.85 7.87 5.41
N ARG A 139 0.87 8.63 4.92
CA ARG A 139 -0.18 8.11 4.04
C ARG A 139 0.37 7.68 2.67
N SER A 140 1.44 8.33 2.19
CA SER A 140 2.01 8.03 0.87
C SER A 140 2.73 6.68 0.85
N LEU A 141 3.32 6.30 1.98
CA LEU A 141 3.98 5.00 2.17
C LEU A 141 3.07 3.96 2.84
N GLY A 142 1.87 4.34 3.26
CA GLY A 142 0.96 3.47 4.00
C GLY A 142 1.55 3.08 5.37
N ILE A 143 2.21 4.00 6.05
CA ILE A 143 2.83 3.78 7.36
C ILE A 143 2.05 4.53 8.43
N LEU A 144 1.74 3.83 9.52
CA LEU A 144 1.12 4.38 10.71
C LEU A 144 1.83 3.82 11.94
N GLU A 145 2.24 4.68 12.85
CA GLU A 145 2.79 4.27 14.14
C GLU A 145 1.85 4.72 15.26
N VAL A 146 1.53 3.80 16.17
CA VAL A 146 0.79 4.09 17.40
C VAL A 146 1.61 3.68 18.61
N ILE A 147 1.60 4.55 19.62
CA ILE A 147 2.20 4.34 20.93
C ILE A 147 1.12 3.84 21.87
N VAL A 148 1.25 2.60 22.31
CA VAL A 148 0.32 1.94 23.25
C VAL A 148 0.94 1.84 24.62
N ARG A 149 0.16 2.10 25.67
CA ARG A 149 0.59 1.97 27.07
C ARG A 149 -0.09 0.76 27.69
N PHE A 150 0.70 -0.23 28.10
CA PHE A 150 0.18 -1.38 28.84
C PHE A 150 -0.01 -1.05 30.32
N GLU A 151 -1.11 -1.51 30.91
CA GLU A 151 -1.35 -1.39 32.35
C GLU A 151 -0.31 -2.20 33.12
N GLY A 152 0.46 -1.54 33.99
CA GLY A 152 1.57 -2.18 34.72
C GLY A 152 2.76 -2.61 33.84
N GLY A 153 2.77 -2.26 32.55
CA GLY A 153 3.81 -2.62 31.58
C GLY A 153 4.47 -1.41 30.92
N PRO A 154 5.41 -1.63 29.96
CA PRO A 154 6.07 -0.57 29.24
C PRO A 154 5.15 0.10 28.20
N SER A 155 5.56 1.26 27.71
CA SER A 155 5.03 1.81 26.46
C SER A 155 5.68 1.11 25.26
N CYS A 156 4.88 0.74 24.27
CA CYS A 156 5.34 0.11 23.05
C CYS A 156 5.00 0.96 21.82
N SER A 157 5.92 0.99 20.85
CA SER A 157 5.66 1.45 19.50
C SER A 157 5.10 0.28 18.70
N VAL A 158 3.97 0.50 18.03
CA VAL A 158 3.36 -0.43 17.10
C VAL A 158 3.38 0.21 15.72
N LEU A 159 4.24 -0.32 14.85
CA LEU A 159 4.38 0.13 13.48
C LEU A 159 3.49 -0.72 12.58
N MET A 160 2.61 -0.06 11.85
CA MET A 160 1.69 -0.67 10.88
C MET A 160 2.08 -0.24 9.48
N THR A 161 2.19 -1.20 8.57
CA THR A 161 2.45 -0.97 7.15
C THR A 161 1.33 -1.58 6.30
N LEU A 162 0.71 -0.75 5.49
CA LEU A 162 -0.41 -1.13 4.64
C LEU A 162 0.09 -1.55 3.27
N GLN A 163 -0.45 -2.65 2.77
CA GLN A 163 -0.21 -3.09 1.40
C GLN A 163 -1.52 -3.44 0.72
N GLY A 164 -1.87 -2.69 -0.33
CA GLY A 164 -3.01 -3.00 -1.17
C GLY A 164 -2.91 -4.42 -1.77
N ARG A 165 -4.08 -5.06 -1.88
CA ARG A 165 -4.32 -6.38 -2.46
C ARG A 165 -5.47 -6.31 -3.46
N ALA A 166 -5.69 -7.41 -4.19
CA ALA A 166 -6.76 -7.50 -5.19
C ALA A 166 -8.17 -7.30 -4.61
N PHE A 167 -8.37 -7.66 -3.34
CA PHE A 167 -9.69 -7.66 -2.67
C PHE A 167 -9.70 -6.88 -1.35
N GLY A 168 -8.69 -6.05 -1.10
CA GLY A 168 -8.58 -5.34 0.18
C GLY A 168 -7.19 -4.79 0.43
N THR A 169 -6.86 -4.61 1.70
CA THR A 169 -5.58 -4.10 2.15
C THR A 169 -5.10 -4.94 3.33
N ASP A 170 -3.88 -5.48 3.22
CA ASP A 170 -3.22 -6.14 4.34
C ASP A 170 -2.52 -5.09 5.20
N VAL A 171 -2.55 -5.28 6.51
CA VAL A 171 -1.84 -4.44 7.49
C VAL A 171 -0.86 -5.33 8.24
N PHE A 172 0.44 -5.11 8.03
CA PHE A 172 1.51 -5.80 8.76
C PHE A 172 1.94 -4.97 9.94
N CYS A 173 1.94 -5.58 11.12
CA CYS A 173 2.15 -4.88 12.36
C CYS A 173 3.39 -5.42 13.08
N THR A 174 4.28 -4.55 13.54
CA THR A 174 5.41 -4.92 14.41
C THR A 174 5.35 -4.12 15.68
N MET A 175 5.76 -4.70 16.80
CA MET A 175 5.75 -4.02 18.10
C MET A 175 7.09 -4.12 18.81
N ASP A 176 7.57 -2.98 19.27
CA ASP A 176 8.78 -2.84 20.07
C ASP A 176 8.51 -2.04 21.34
N SER A 177 9.17 -2.41 22.44
CA SER A 177 9.15 -1.59 23.66
C SER A 177 10.05 -0.36 23.47
N ILE A 178 9.55 0.80 23.91
CA ILE A 178 10.30 2.06 23.88
C ILE A 178 11.13 2.20 25.17
N GLU A 179 10.80 1.41 26.19
CA GLU A 179 11.50 1.36 27.46
C GLU A 179 12.53 0.24 27.49
N ALA A 180 13.43 0.28 28.46
CA ALA A 180 14.40 -0.79 28.74
C ALA A 180 13.74 -2.02 29.41
N ALA A 181 12.65 -2.50 28.82
CA ALA A 181 11.87 -3.66 29.24
C ALA A 181 11.42 -4.44 27.99
N PRO A 182 11.26 -5.77 28.06
CA PRO A 182 10.75 -6.54 26.94
C PRO A 182 9.30 -6.16 26.61
N PRO A 183 8.91 -6.16 25.32
CA PRO A 183 7.53 -5.93 24.93
C PRO A 183 6.63 -7.06 25.49
N PRO A 184 5.40 -6.74 25.94
CA PRO A 184 4.39 -7.75 26.25
C PRO A 184 3.99 -8.59 25.03
N PRO A 185 3.19 -9.65 25.20
CA PRO A 185 2.62 -10.39 24.07
C PRO A 185 1.87 -9.46 23.11
N PHE A 186 2.00 -9.71 21.81
CA PHE A 186 1.44 -8.85 20.77
C PHE A 186 -0.07 -9.05 20.55
N ALA A 187 -0.57 -10.26 20.77
CA ALA A 187 -1.96 -10.63 20.48
C ALA A 187 -3.02 -9.68 21.09
N PRO A 188 -2.91 -9.22 22.35
CA PRO A 188 -3.89 -8.28 22.91
C PRO A 188 -3.98 -6.94 22.18
N VAL A 189 -2.89 -6.48 21.55
CA VAL A 189 -2.90 -5.25 20.74
C VAL A 189 -3.67 -5.48 19.46
N MET A 190 -3.47 -6.64 18.83
CA MET A 190 -4.18 -7.03 17.61
C MET A 190 -5.66 -7.25 17.85
N ASP A 191 -6.03 -7.88 18.97
CA ASP A 191 -7.42 -8.07 19.39
C ASP A 191 -8.10 -6.71 19.62
N ALA A 192 -7.47 -5.80 20.35
CA ALA A 192 -8.01 -4.47 20.60
C ALA A 192 -8.12 -3.63 19.31
N LEU A 193 -7.14 -3.74 18.41
CA LEU A 193 -7.18 -3.06 17.11
C LEU A 193 -8.32 -3.61 16.22
N LEU A 194 -8.51 -4.94 16.22
CA LEU A 194 -9.62 -5.58 15.51
C LEU A 194 -10.97 -5.13 16.07
N GLU A 195 -11.12 -5.12 17.39
CA GLU A 195 -12.35 -4.66 18.06
C GLU A 195 -12.69 -3.22 17.64
N GLU A 196 -11.71 -2.31 17.70
CA GLU A 196 -11.91 -0.92 17.28
C GLU A 196 -12.30 -0.80 15.81
N LEU A 197 -11.63 -1.53 14.92
CA LEU A 197 -11.96 -1.55 13.49
C LEU A 197 -13.37 -2.08 13.21
N GLN A 198 -13.82 -3.09 13.95
CA GLN A 198 -15.17 -3.64 13.83
C GLN A 198 -16.26 -2.68 14.32
N THR A 199 -15.93 -1.71 15.19
CA THR A 199 -16.88 -0.65 15.58
C THR A 199 -17.08 0.42 14.51
N LEU A 200 -16.17 0.49 13.53
CA LEU A 200 -16.16 1.51 12.48
C LEU A 200 -16.82 1.06 11.18
N GLY A 201 -16.98 -0.25 10.97
CA GLY A 201 -17.70 -0.86 9.85
C GLY A 201 -19.17 -1.10 10.17
#